data_AF-A0A8C2IRZ9-F1
#
_entry.id   AF-A0A8C2IRZ9-F1
#
_cell.length_a   1.000
_cell.length_b   1.000
_cell.length_c   1.000
_cell.angle_alpha   90.00
_cell.angle_beta   90.00
_cell.angle_gamma   90.00
#
_symmetry.space_group_name_H-M   'P 1'
#
loop_
_entity.id
_entity.type
_entity.pdbx_description
1 polymer ?
#
loop_
_entity_poly.entity_id
_entity_poly.type
_entity_poly.pdbx_seq_one_letter_code
_entity_poly.pdbx_strand_id
1 'polypeptide(L)'
;MSNTSKDLLIIYEAEAEQWASYLHFHLVGPIPEAGICCYDIALVTSHRDDFLRLGGYKCKLLILSRGMLEGLCQLRRFFLARVLRPEKSVVILLCGVESLDPLLELVPLKGEQCLQISSEQEPQDYQLAVAEIVHKGGQAAAVEGISVQELKIQKKLSSGPLVANHSLLVLPSRVPCENPMEIFILLQEAMASKDAEVEFSGNKQRVRVKPVNWNESTLKVNAPDFTAGHVIVTLYSKGLVKGSACLQYYTIMEDIAHFLQQAVDPVKFMCQSVIQRTFLLSCILRPSMGCEIWPVLCCSVLDPDRPLRSPTAMDTHHWILHTYMDTTSSTFSYKSPW
;
A
#
# COMPACT_ATOMS: atom_id res chain seq x y z
N MET A 1 -7.07 -24.21 1.56
CA MET A 1 -6.84 -22.92 0.88
C MET A 1 -8.12 -22.10 1.01
N SER A 2 -8.19 -21.24 2.02
CA SER A 2 -9.34 -20.35 2.22
C SER A 2 -9.24 -19.22 1.20
N ASN A 3 -10.12 -19.23 0.19
CA ASN A 3 -10.26 -18.09 -0.72
C ASN A 3 -10.72 -16.88 0.10
N THR A 4 -9.79 -15.97 0.43
CA THR A 4 -10.15 -14.65 0.92
C THR A 4 -10.76 -13.89 -0.27
N SER A 5 -12.03 -13.50 -0.16
CA SER A 5 -12.71 -12.80 -1.24
C SER A 5 -12.09 -11.41 -1.39
N LYS A 6 -11.54 -11.05 -2.55
CA LYS A 6 -10.98 -9.71 -2.79
C LYS A 6 -12.06 -8.80 -3.34
N ASP A 7 -12.92 -8.29 -2.46
CA ASP A 7 -14.14 -7.60 -2.89
C ASP A 7 -13.92 -6.08 -3.04
N LEU A 8 -13.36 -5.41 -2.03
CA LEU A 8 -13.14 -3.96 -2.04
C LEU A 8 -11.72 -3.56 -1.61
N LEU A 9 -11.09 -2.70 -2.39
CA LEU A 9 -9.87 -1.98 -2.01
C LEU A 9 -10.19 -0.50 -1.80
N ILE A 10 -9.81 0.07 -0.65
CA ILE A 10 -9.93 1.50 -0.33
C ILE A 10 -8.51 2.08 -0.33
N ILE A 11 -8.21 2.98 -1.27
CA ILE A 11 -6.92 3.67 -1.39
C ILE A 11 -7.07 5.08 -0.85
N TYR A 12 -6.20 5.46 0.07
CA TYR A 12 -6.23 6.76 0.73
C TYR A 12 -4.82 7.31 0.96
N GLU A 13 -4.73 8.56 1.38
CA GLU A 13 -3.52 9.23 1.87
C GLU A 13 -3.76 9.65 3.32
N ALA A 14 -2.70 9.89 4.10
CA ALA A 14 -2.76 10.17 5.54
C ALA A 14 -3.82 11.22 5.95
N GLU A 15 -4.03 12.28 5.18
CA GLU A 15 -5.07 13.30 5.44
C GLU A 15 -6.48 12.68 5.47
N ALA A 16 -6.72 11.65 4.65
CA ALA A 16 -8.01 10.99 4.49
C ALA A 16 -8.15 9.69 5.30
N GLU A 17 -7.27 9.41 6.26
CA GLU A 17 -7.32 8.18 7.07
C GLU A 17 -8.63 8.03 7.86
N GLN A 18 -9.18 9.14 8.36
CA GLN A 18 -10.48 9.14 9.05
C GLN A 18 -11.62 8.75 8.10
N TRP A 19 -11.56 9.22 6.85
CA TRP A 19 -12.52 8.84 5.80
C TRP A 19 -12.39 7.37 5.43
N ALA A 20 -11.17 6.84 5.32
CA ALA A 20 -10.96 5.42 5.06
C ALA A 20 -11.55 4.54 6.17
N SER A 21 -11.37 4.93 7.44
CA SER A 21 -11.94 4.24 8.60
C SER A 21 -13.48 4.31 8.62
N TYR A 22 -14.03 5.49 8.32
CA TYR A 22 -15.48 5.70 8.22
C TYR A 22 -16.11 4.83 7.12
N LEU A 23 -15.54 4.83 5.92
CA LEU A 23 -16.00 4.00 4.81
C LEU A 23 -15.88 2.51 5.12
N HIS A 24 -14.76 2.09 5.72
CA HIS A 24 -14.58 0.71 6.16
C HIS A 24 -15.72 0.30 7.10
N PHE A 25 -15.98 1.08 8.15
CA PHE A 25 -17.06 0.81 9.10
C PHE A 25 -18.43 0.69 8.44
N HIS A 26 -18.75 1.58 7.50
CA HIS A 26 -20.05 1.58 6.83
C HIS A 26 -20.20 0.51 5.73
N LEU A 27 -19.09 0.01 5.18
CA LEU A 27 -19.11 -1.01 4.11
C LEU A 27 -18.97 -2.43 4.66
N VAL A 28 -18.54 -2.58 5.92
CA VAL A 28 -18.61 -3.83 6.67
C VAL A 28 -20.08 -4.19 6.93
N GLY A 29 -20.47 -5.40 6.56
CA GLY A 29 -21.85 -5.90 6.60
C GLY A 29 -22.36 -6.23 5.20
N PRO A 30 -22.55 -5.25 4.31
CA PRO A 30 -22.80 -5.49 2.89
C PRO A 30 -21.68 -6.29 2.21
N ILE A 31 -20.43 -6.07 2.63
CA ILE A 31 -19.25 -6.80 2.19
C ILE A 31 -18.63 -7.48 3.41
N PRO A 32 -18.17 -8.74 3.29
CA PRO A 32 -17.41 -9.39 4.35
C PRO A 32 -16.17 -8.56 4.70
N GLU A 33 -15.92 -8.33 5.98
CA GLU A 33 -14.77 -7.55 6.46
C GLU A 33 -13.44 -8.09 5.92
N ALA A 34 -13.28 -9.41 5.86
CA ALA A 34 -12.11 -10.08 5.30
C ALA A 34 -11.87 -9.82 3.79
N GLY A 35 -12.85 -9.23 3.11
CA GLY A 35 -12.76 -8.85 1.70
C GLY A 35 -12.61 -7.37 1.43
N ILE A 36 -12.52 -6.55 2.49
CA ILE A 36 -12.20 -5.13 2.40
C ILE A 36 -10.73 -4.93 2.79
N CYS A 37 -10.01 -4.12 2.02
CA CYS A 37 -8.62 -3.75 2.32
C CYS A 37 -8.45 -2.24 2.23
N CYS A 38 -8.00 -1.62 3.31
CA CYS A 38 -7.56 -0.22 3.31
C CYS A 38 -6.06 -0.16 3.01
N TYR A 39 -5.66 0.73 2.10
CA TYR A 39 -4.29 0.87 1.65
C TYR A 39 -3.87 2.35 1.62
N ASP A 40 -2.94 2.70 2.50
CA ASP A 40 -2.28 4.00 2.48
C ASP A 40 -1.31 4.07 1.30
N ILE A 41 -1.54 5.04 0.40
CA ILE A 41 -0.73 5.28 -0.79
C ILE A 41 0.72 5.69 -0.44
N ALA A 42 0.98 6.11 0.81
CA ALA A 42 2.34 6.35 1.27
C ALA A 42 3.18 5.08 1.34
N LEU A 43 2.53 3.92 1.49
CA LEU A 43 3.17 2.61 1.51
C LEU A 43 3.46 2.06 0.10
N VAL A 44 3.17 2.83 -0.96
CA VAL A 44 3.49 2.42 -2.34
C VAL A 44 4.99 2.23 -2.47
N THR A 45 5.36 1.00 -2.78
CA THR A 45 6.73 0.63 -3.13
C THR A 45 6.87 0.43 -4.65
N SER A 46 8.09 0.31 -5.14
CA SER A 46 8.35 -0.05 -6.54
C SER A 46 8.17 -1.55 -6.83
N HIS A 47 7.76 -2.35 -5.84
CA HIS A 47 7.59 -3.79 -5.98
C HIS A 47 6.41 -4.12 -6.91
N ARG A 48 6.63 -5.05 -7.86
CA ARG A 48 5.59 -5.46 -8.81
C ARG A 48 4.39 -6.14 -8.13
N ASP A 49 4.64 -6.82 -7.03
CA ASP A 49 3.65 -7.69 -6.41
C ASP A 49 2.52 -6.92 -5.73
N ASP A 50 2.79 -5.68 -5.28
CA ASP A 50 1.78 -4.83 -4.66
C ASP A 50 0.66 -4.47 -5.65
N PHE A 51 0.97 -4.08 -6.89
CA PHE A 51 -0.07 -3.79 -7.87
C PHE A 51 -0.82 -5.04 -8.36
N LEU A 52 -0.16 -6.21 -8.45
CA LEU A 52 -0.85 -7.45 -8.84
C LEU A 52 -1.80 -7.92 -7.74
N ARG A 53 -1.36 -7.81 -6.48
CA ARG A 53 -2.18 -8.19 -5.32
C ARG A 53 -3.38 -7.27 -5.16
N LEU A 54 -3.16 -5.95 -5.27
CA LEU A 54 -4.17 -4.91 -5.08
C LEU A 54 -5.05 -4.69 -6.33
N GLY A 55 -4.53 -4.94 -7.53
CA GLY A 55 -5.32 -4.88 -8.77
C GLY A 55 -6.39 -5.97 -8.86
N GLY A 56 -6.22 -7.08 -8.13
CA GLY A 56 -7.14 -8.21 -8.11
C GLY A 56 -8.44 -8.01 -7.32
N TYR A 57 -8.67 -6.82 -6.73
CA TYR A 57 -9.93 -6.52 -6.05
C TYR A 57 -11.04 -6.17 -7.06
N LYS A 58 -12.24 -6.69 -6.80
CA LYS A 58 -13.42 -6.50 -7.67
C LYS A 58 -13.82 -5.04 -7.76
N CYS A 59 -13.81 -4.31 -6.65
CA CYS A 59 -14.10 -2.89 -6.56
C CYS A 59 -12.90 -2.14 -5.96
N LYS A 60 -12.63 -0.93 -6.45
CA LYS A 60 -11.50 -0.10 -6.03
C LYS A 60 -12.01 1.31 -5.75
N LEU A 61 -12.02 1.72 -4.50
CA LEU A 61 -12.43 3.04 -4.06
C LEU A 61 -11.18 3.88 -3.81
N LEU A 62 -11.01 4.99 -4.54
CA LEU A 62 -9.98 5.98 -4.28
C LEU A 62 -10.60 7.17 -3.54
N ILE A 63 -10.04 7.52 -2.38
CA ILE A 63 -10.38 8.77 -1.69
C ILE A 63 -9.51 9.88 -2.27
N LEU A 64 -10.13 10.77 -3.03
CA LEU A 64 -9.45 11.89 -3.67
C LEU A 64 -9.56 13.12 -2.76
N SER A 65 -8.53 13.30 -1.93
CA SER A 65 -8.34 14.51 -1.13
C SER A 65 -7.36 15.49 -1.80
N ARG A 66 -7.23 16.69 -1.22
CA ARG A 66 -6.19 17.64 -1.64
C ARG A 66 -4.78 17.08 -1.40
N GLY A 67 -4.52 16.51 -0.23
CA GLY A 67 -3.25 15.86 0.11
C GLY A 67 -2.91 14.69 -0.81
N MET A 68 -3.91 13.94 -1.29
CA MET A 68 -3.71 12.92 -2.33
C MET A 68 -3.10 13.56 -3.58
N LEU A 69 -3.75 14.60 -4.15
CA LEU A 69 -3.30 15.26 -5.39
C LEU A 69 -1.90 15.88 -5.24
N GLU A 70 -1.65 16.59 -4.15
CA GLU A 70 -0.36 17.23 -3.86
C GLU A 70 0.75 16.19 -3.61
N GLY A 71 0.40 15.05 -3.02
CA GLY A 71 1.30 13.96 -2.69
C GLY A 71 1.64 12.99 -3.82
N LEU A 72 1.11 13.19 -5.05
CA LEU A 72 1.36 12.30 -6.18
C LEU A 72 2.75 12.50 -6.81
N CYS A 73 3.75 11.82 -6.26
CA CYS A 73 5.04 11.61 -6.92
C CYS A 73 4.92 10.64 -8.12
N GLN A 74 5.94 10.57 -8.98
CA GLN A 74 5.92 9.72 -10.18
C GLN A 74 5.59 8.25 -9.89
N LEU A 75 6.10 7.71 -8.78
CA LEU A 75 5.84 6.33 -8.35
C LEU A 75 4.35 6.11 -8.05
N ARG A 76 3.72 7.00 -7.28
CA ARG A 76 2.30 6.90 -6.91
C ARG A 76 1.39 7.09 -8.12
N ARG A 77 1.72 8.00 -9.05
CA ARG A 77 0.98 8.15 -10.32
C ARG A 77 0.99 6.87 -11.14
N PHE A 78 2.16 6.25 -11.27
CA PHE A 78 2.32 4.98 -11.97
C PHE A 78 1.53 3.85 -11.30
N PHE A 79 1.59 3.78 -9.97
CA PHE A 79 0.82 2.81 -9.19
C PHE A 79 -0.70 2.98 -9.43
N LEU A 80 -1.22 4.20 -9.28
CA LEU A 80 -2.64 4.48 -9.49
C LEU A 80 -3.09 4.15 -10.92
N ALA A 81 -2.28 4.50 -11.92
CA ALA A 81 -2.57 4.18 -13.32
C ALA A 81 -2.74 2.67 -13.55
N ARG A 82 -2.04 1.83 -12.79
CA ARG A 82 -2.13 0.37 -12.94
C ARG A 82 -3.21 -0.25 -12.06
N VAL A 83 -3.28 0.15 -10.79
CA VAL A 83 -4.18 -0.47 -9.83
C VAL A 83 -5.63 -0.11 -10.13
N LEU A 84 -5.93 1.11 -10.59
CA LEU A 84 -7.28 1.60 -10.87
C LEU A 84 -7.84 1.09 -12.21
N ARG A 85 -7.44 -0.10 -12.64
CA ARG A 85 -7.99 -0.76 -13.83
C ARG A 85 -8.70 -2.07 -13.46
N PRO A 86 -9.81 -2.42 -14.14
CA PRO A 86 -10.52 -1.61 -15.14
C PRO A 86 -11.28 -0.43 -14.51
N GLU A 87 -11.46 0.66 -15.25
CA GLU A 87 -12.06 1.92 -14.75
C GLU A 87 -13.51 1.74 -14.29
N LYS A 88 -14.27 0.83 -14.91
CA LYS A 88 -15.64 0.45 -14.49
C LYS A 88 -15.72 -0.19 -13.12
N SER A 89 -14.58 -0.64 -12.58
CA SER A 89 -14.48 -1.18 -11.21
C SER A 89 -14.07 -0.14 -10.18
N VAL A 90 -13.93 1.13 -10.59
CA VAL A 90 -13.39 2.19 -9.76
C VAL A 90 -14.48 3.14 -9.30
N VAL A 91 -14.49 3.39 -7.99
CA VAL A 91 -15.26 4.46 -7.35
C VAL A 91 -14.28 5.54 -6.92
N ILE A 92 -14.54 6.80 -7.28
CA ILE A 92 -13.78 7.95 -6.79
C ILE A 92 -14.65 8.71 -5.81
N LEU A 93 -14.17 8.83 -4.56
CA LEU A 93 -14.75 9.72 -3.57
C LEU A 93 -14.06 11.08 -3.62
N LEU A 94 -14.79 12.11 -4.05
CA LEU A 94 -14.35 13.49 -3.99
C LEU A 94 -14.45 13.97 -2.54
N CYS A 95 -13.31 14.14 -1.88
CA CYS A 95 -13.19 14.48 -0.47
C CYS A 95 -12.51 15.84 -0.32
N GLY A 96 -13.28 16.92 -0.30
CA GLY A 96 -12.74 18.29 -0.22
C GLY A 96 -12.09 18.79 -1.52
N VAL A 97 -12.43 18.16 -2.66
CA VAL A 97 -12.06 18.57 -4.02
C VAL A 97 -13.31 18.68 -4.88
N GLU A 98 -13.30 19.61 -5.84
CA GLU A 98 -14.50 19.93 -6.63
C GLU A 98 -14.68 19.03 -7.87
N SER A 99 -13.58 18.51 -8.43
CA SER A 99 -13.64 17.65 -9.62
C SER A 99 -12.53 16.60 -9.68
N LEU A 100 -12.74 15.60 -10.54
CA LEU A 100 -11.77 14.53 -10.84
C LEU A 100 -10.65 15.00 -11.78
N ASP A 101 -10.83 16.11 -12.49
CA ASP A 101 -9.92 16.55 -13.57
C ASP A 101 -8.45 16.68 -13.15
N PRO A 102 -8.11 17.25 -11.98
CA PRO A 102 -6.72 17.35 -11.53
C PRO A 102 -6.04 15.97 -11.39
N LEU A 103 -6.80 14.92 -11.10
CA LEU A 103 -6.26 13.56 -11.06
C LEU A 103 -5.99 13.04 -12.49
N LEU A 104 -6.88 13.31 -13.44
CA LEU A 104 -6.79 12.83 -14.82
C LEU A 104 -5.61 13.46 -15.57
N GLU A 105 -5.24 14.69 -15.22
CA GLU A 105 -4.02 15.33 -15.72
C GLU A 105 -2.73 14.60 -15.26
N LEU A 106 -2.77 13.97 -14.09
CA LEU A 106 -1.61 13.32 -13.46
C LEU A 106 -1.57 11.81 -13.67
N VAL A 107 -2.73 11.17 -13.81
CA VAL A 107 -2.90 9.72 -13.87
C VAL A 107 -3.77 9.37 -15.08
N PRO A 108 -3.23 8.64 -16.09
CA PRO A 108 -3.96 8.32 -17.31
C PRO A 108 -5.07 7.30 -17.04
N LEU A 109 -6.28 7.80 -16.79
CA LEU A 109 -7.51 7.05 -16.54
C LEU A 109 -8.65 7.60 -17.41
N LYS A 110 -9.62 6.74 -17.70
CA LYS A 110 -10.88 7.13 -18.35
C LYS A 110 -11.89 7.53 -17.30
N GLY A 111 -11.79 8.76 -16.80
CA GLY A 111 -12.56 9.26 -15.67
C GLY A 111 -14.08 9.16 -15.87
N GLU A 112 -14.55 9.22 -17.12
CA GLU A 112 -15.96 9.05 -17.50
C GLU A 112 -16.51 7.63 -17.25
N GLN A 113 -15.64 6.64 -17.07
CA GLN A 113 -16.01 5.26 -16.78
C GLN A 113 -15.92 4.92 -15.29
N CYS A 114 -15.29 5.79 -14.50
CA CYS A 114 -15.24 5.66 -13.06
C CYS A 114 -16.55 6.18 -12.46
N LEU A 115 -17.06 5.51 -11.44
CA LEU A 115 -18.19 6.00 -10.66
C LEU A 115 -17.69 7.09 -9.71
N GLN A 116 -18.34 8.26 -9.68
CA GLN A 116 -17.97 9.37 -8.80
C GLN A 116 -19.01 9.56 -7.71
N ILE A 117 -18.55 9.76 -6.47
CA ILE A 117 -19.36 10.06 -5.29
C ILE A 117 -18.74 11.24 -4.53
N SER A 118 -19.57 12.02 -3.83
CA SER A 118 -19.18 13.19 -3.04
C SER A 118 -19.19 12.86 -1.55
N SER A 119 -18.28 13.45 -0.78
CA SER A 119 -18.27 13.37 0.69
C SER A 119 -19.52 13.95 1.37
N GLU A 120 -20.36 14.70 0.65
CA GLU A 120 -21.62 15.24 1.16
C GLU A 120 -22.80 14.27 1.05
N GLN A 121 -22.60 13.10 0.43
CA GLN A 121 -23.64 12.10 0.27
C GLN A 121 -23.86 11.26 1.55
N GLU A 122 -25.00 10.60 1.61
CA GLU A 122 -25.39 9.78 2.75
C GLU A 122 -24.66 8.42 2.73
N PRO A 123 -24.47 7.76 3.89
CA PRO A 123 -23.74 6.50 3.97
C PRO A 123 -24.30 5.39 3.06
N GLN A 124 -25.62 5.39 2.81
CA GLN A 124 -26.26 4.41 1.96
C GLN A 124 -25.83 4.55 0.49
N ASP A 125 -25.52 5.77 0.02
CA ASP A 125 -25.08 6.00 -1.36
C ASP A 125 -23.71 5.36 -1.59
N TYR A 126 -22.80 5.44 -0.62
CA TYR A 126 -21.50 4.77 -0.66
C TYR A 126 -21.65 3.24 -0.71
N GLN A 127 -22.57 2.69 0.10
CA GLN A 127 -22.87 1.26 0.11
C GLN A 127 -23.41 0.79 -1.24
N LEU A 128 -24.35 1.53 -1.83
CA LEU A 128 -24.94 1.21 -3.12
C LEU A 128 -23.91 1.27 -4.26
N ALA A 129 -23.09 2.32 -4.29
CA ALA A 129 -22.04 2.51 -5.29
C ALA A 129 -21.06 1.33 -5.32
N VAL A 130 -20.60 0.89 -4.14
CA VAL A 130 -19.68 -0.24 -4.05
C VAL A 130 -20.40 -1.57 -4.33
N ALA A 131 -21.60 -1.76 -3.77
CA ALA A 131 -22.36 -2.99 -3.96
C ALA A 131 -22.69 -3.23 -5.43
N GLU A 132 -23.01 -2.18 -6.20
CA GLU A 132 -23.25 -2.29 -7.63
C GLU A 132 -22.04 -2.96 -8.32
N ILE A 133 -20.82 -2.47 -8.08
CA ILE A 133 -19.62 -2.99 -8.73
C ILE A 133 -19.29 -4.41 -8.25
N VAL A 134 -19.34 -4.66 -6.94
CA VAL A 134 -18.98 -5.96 -6.35
C VAL A 134 -19.92 -7.08 -6.82
N HIS A 135 -21.23 -6.81 -6.94
CA HIS A 135 -22.23 -7.81 -7.35
C HIS A 135 -22.35 -7.95 -8.87
N LYS A 136 -22.05 -6.90 -9.65
CA LYS A 136 -22.09 -6.93 -11.13
C LYS A 136 -20.91 -7.69 -11.73
N GLY A 137 -19.86 -7.97 -10.94
CA GLY A 137 -18.71 -8.82 -11.30
C GLY A 137 -19.01 -10.30 -11.57
N GLY A 138 -20.27 -10.74 -11.55
CA GLY A 138 -20.71 -12.12 -11.79
C GLY A 138 -21.48 -12.36 -13.10
N GLN A 139 -21.84 -11.33 -13.88
CA GLN A 139 -22.58 -11.52 -15.13
C GLN A 139 -21.96 -10.71 -16.28
N ALA A 140 -21.34 -11.42 -17.21
CA ALA A 140 -21.11 -10.91 -18.55
C ALA A 140 -22.39 -11.13 -19.36
N ALA A 141 -23.13 -10.06 -19.64
CA ALA A 141 -23.64 -9.68 -20.97
C ALA A 141 -24.82 -8.72 -20.88
N ALA A 142 -24.71 -7.66 -21.69
CA ALA A 142 -25.77 -6.98 -22.42
C ALA A 142 -26.57 -5.82 -21.77
N VAL A 143 -26.38 -4.68 -22.44
CA VAL A 143 -27.29 -3.57 -22.74
C VAL A 143 -27.30 -2.35 -21.82
N GLU A 144 -27.20 -1.24 -22.54
CA GLU A 144 -27.12 0.18 -22.24
C GLU A 144 -28.12 0.72 -21.23
N GLY A 145 -27.63 1.73 -20.49
CA GLY A 145 -28.30 2.99 -20.17
C GLY A 145 -29.71 2.93 -19.59
N ILE A 146 -29.84 3.27 -18.30
CA ILE A 146 -30.94 4.09 -17.81
C ILE A 146 -30.48 4.85 -16.56
N SER A 147 -30.81 6.14 -16.58
CA SER A 147 -30.76 7.14 -15.52
C SER A 147 -31.22 6.61 -14.15
N VAL A 148 -30.46 7.00 -13.12
CA VAL A 148 -30.82 6.82 -11.71
C VAL A 148 -32.04 7.70 -11.41
N GLN A 149 -33.22 7.08 -11.32
CA GLN A 149 -34.35 7.61 -10.59
C GLN A 149 -34.94 6.52 -9.69
N GLU A 150 -34.98 6.85 -8.40
CA GLU A 150 -35.89 6.40 -7.35
C GLU A 150 -36.30 4.92 -7.31
N LEU A 151 -35.79 4.17 -6.34
CA LEU A 151 -36.56 3.11 -5.67
C LEU A 151 -36.32 3.10 -4.15
N LYS A 152 -37.26 3.76 -3.47
CA LYS A 152 -37.65 3.59 -2.06
C LYS A 152 -38.18 2.16 -1.85
N ILE A 153 -38.27 1.69 -0.58
CA ILE A 153 -38.94 0.46 -0.04
C ILE A 153 -37.94 -0.69 0.26
N GLN A 154 -37.84 -1.35 1.42
CA GLN A 154 -38.54 -1.32 2.71
C GLN A 154 -37.66 -1.97 3.81
N LYS A 155 -37.86 -1.46 5.02
CA LYS A 155 -37.43 -1.95 6.34
C LYS A 155 -37.92 -3.38 6.65
N LYS A 156 -37.06 -4.27 7.14
CA LYS A 156 -37.46 -5.36 8.07
C LYS A 156 -36.33 -5.72 9.04
N LEU A 157 -36.60 -5.53 10.33
CA LEU A 157 -35.78 -5.95 11.46
C LEU A 157 -35.61 -7.47 11.51
N SER A 158 -34.44 -7.93 11.97
CA SER A 158 -34.34 -9.11 12.83
C SER A 158 -33.21 -8.91 13.84
N SER A 159 -33.57 -9.09 15.11
CA SER A 159 -32.74 -9.01 16.31
C SER A 159 -32.05 -10.36 16.58
N GLY A 160 -30.82 -10.34 17.13
CA GLY A 160 -30.11 -11.49 17.71
C GLY A 160 -28.75 -11.09 18.34
N PRO A 161 -28.30 -11.66 19.49
CA PRO A 161 -27.39 -11.00 20.43
C PRO A 161 -25.87 -11.35 20.33
N LEU A 162 -25.05 -10.32 20.54
CA LEU A 162 -23.70 -10.20 21.17
C LEU A 162 -22.74 -11.41 21.26
N VAL A 163 -21.57 -11.31 20.61
CA VAL A 163 -20.25 -11.68 21.16
C VAL A 163 -19.22 -10.63 20.72
N ALA A 164 -18.65 -9.89 21.68
CA ALA A 164 -17.70 -8.82 21.42
C ALA A 164 -16.31 -9.38 21.09
N ASN A 165 -15.93 -9.38 19.82
CA ASN A 165 -14.56 -9.66 19.38
C ASN A 165 -13.79 -8.35 19.29
N HIS A 166 -13.04 -7.99 20.33
CA HIS A 166 -12.13 -6.84 20.26
C HIS A 166 -10.83 -7.30 19.57
N SER A 167 -10.60 -6.87 18.33
CA SER A 167 -9.36 -7.12 17.59
C SER A 167 -8.24 -6.20 18.08
N LEU A 168 -7.07 -6.74 18.38
CA LEU A 168 -5.89 -5.96 18.74
C LEU A 168 -5.06 -5.65 17.50
N LEU A 169 -4.37 -4.51 17.49
CA LEU A 169 -3.41 -4.17 16.44
C LEU A 169 -1.99 -4.23 17.01
N VAL A 170 -1.09 -4.93 16.31
CA VAL A 170 0.31 -5.12 16.72
C VAL A 170 1.24 -4.59 15.64
N LEU A 171 2.16 -3.71 16.01
CA LEU A 171 3.13 -3.07 15.13
C LEU A 171 4.57 -3.28 15.62
N PRO A 172 5.52 -3.60 14.73
CA PRO A 172 5.30 -4.06 13.35
C PRO A 172 4.60 -5.42 13.30
N SER A 173 3.95 -5.74 12.18
CA SER A 173 3.27 -7.03 11.97
C SER A 173 4.22 -8.18 11.63
N ARG A 174 5.50 -7.88 11.39
CA ARG A 174 6.58 -8.83 11.14
C ARG A 174 7.82 -8.47 11.94
N VAL A 175 8.49 -9.46 12.53
CA VAL A 175 9.73 -9.30 13.29
C VAL A 175 10.76 -10.37 12.90
N PRO A 176 12.07 -10.07 12.94
CA PRO A 176 13.10 -11.06 12.67
C PRO A 176 13.18 -12.09 13.82
N CYS A 177 13.52 -13.34 13.50
CA CYS A 177 13.75 -14.40 14.49
C CYS A 177 14.95 -14.13 15.40
N GLU A 178 15.95 -13.43 14.86
CA GLU A 178 17.25 -13.20 15.49
C GLU A 178 17.49 -11.70 15.50
N ASN A 179 16.95 -11.01 16.51
CA ASN A 179 17.27 -9.65 16.99
C ASN A 179 16.03 -9.14 17.76
N PRO A 180 16.12 -8.92 19.09
CA PRO A 180 14.98 -8.46 19.86
C PRO A 180 14.50 -7.10 19.34
N MET A 181 13.25 -7.06 18.90
CA MET A 181 12.61 -5.86 18.38
C MET A 181 11.47 -5.44 19.31
N GLU A 182 11.36 -4.14 19.56
CA GLU A 182 10.21 -3.58 20.28
C GLU A 182 8.96 -3.65 19.39
N ILE A 183 7.86 -4.13 19.96
CA ILE A 183 6.55 -4.13 19.33
C ILE A 183 5.57 -3.34 20.19
N PHE A 184 4.58 -2.76 19.53
CA PHE A 184 3.54 -1.93 20.10
C PHE A 184 2.19 -2.60 19.90
N ILE A 185 1.42 -2.72 20.97
CA ILE A 185 0.07 -3.29 20.97
C ILE A 185 -0.90 -2.13 21.22
N LEU A 186 -1.69 -1.81 20.21
CA LEU A 186 -2.66 -0.74 20.24
C LEU A 186 -4.03 -1.30 20.65
N LEU A 187 -4.69 -0.58 21.55
CA LEU A 187 -5.93 -0.95 22.19
C LEU A 187 -7.05 -0.02 21.74
N GLN A 188 -8.23 -0.59 21.49
CA GLN A 188 -9.42 0.18 21.15
C GLN A 188 -9.94 1.01 22.34
N GLU A 189 -9.82 0.48 23.57
CA GLU A 189 -10.12 1.20 24.79
C GLU A 189 -8.89 1.31 25.71
N ALA A 190 -8.78 2.46 26.39
CA ALA A 190 -7.72 2.69 27.37
C ALA A 190 -7.80 1.70 28.53
N MET A 191 -6.65 1.21 29.00
CA MET A 191 -6.59 0.26 30.11
C MET A 191 -5.41 0.51 31.06
N ALA A 192 -5.58 0.13 32.32
CA ALA A 192 -4.52 0.22 33.32
C ALA A 192 -3.49 -0.92 33.12
N SER A 193 -2.20 -0.57 32.97
CA SER A 193 -1.09 -1.54 32.74
C SER A 193 -0.86 -2.53 33.88
N LYS A 194 -1.22 -2.17 35.12
CA LYS A 194 -0.73 -2.90 36.31
C LYS A 194 -1.08 -4.39 36.30
N ASP A 195 -2.19 -4.75 35.64
CA ASP A 195 -2.69 -6.12 35.53
C ASP A 195 -2.63 -6.67 34.09
N ALA A 196 -1.86 -6.02 33.20
CA ALA A 196 -1.74 -6.40 31.80
C ALA A 196 -0.67 -7.48 31.62
N GLU A 197 -0.99 -8.51 30.83
CA GLU A 197 -0.04 -9.56 30.43
C GLU A 197 -0.21 -9.86 28.95
N VAL A 198 0.90 -10.02 28.24
CA VAL A 198 0.90 -10.37 26.81
C VAL A 198 1.42 -11.79 26.67
N GLU A 199 0.65 -12.67 26.04
CA GLU A 199 1.05 -14.03 25.70
C GLU A 199 1.36 -14.12 24.21
N PHE A 200 2.57 -14.58 23.90
CA PHE A 200 3.00 -14.98 22.57
C PHE A 200 2.86 -16.48 22.46
N SER A 201 2.02 -16.96 21.53
CA SER A 201 1.77 -18.38 21.30
C SER A 201 2.15 -18.77 19.88
N GLY A 202 3.26 -19.50 19.75
CA GLY A 202 3.66 -20.15 18.50
C GLY A 202 3.39 -21.65 18.56
N ASN A 203 3.79 -22.37 17.50
CA ASN A 203 3.47 -23.79 17.35
C ASN A 203 4.08 -24.70 18.43
N LYS A 204 5.22 -24.31 19.01
CA LYS A 204 6.00 -25.15 19.95
C LYS A 204 6.23 -24.52 21.32
N GLN A 205 5.99 -23.23 21.47
CA GLN A 205 6.29 -22.50 22.70
C GLN A 205 5.27 -21.40 22.94
N ARG A 206 5.05 -21.09 24.21
CA ARG A 206 4.26 -19.95 24.65
C ARG A 206 5.07 -19.15 25.66
N VAL A 207 5.09 -17.84 25.50
CA VAL A 207 5.85 -16.93 26.35
C VAL A 207 4.92 -15.83 26.84
N ARG A 208 4.78 -15.67 28.16
CA ARG A 208 4.06 -14.56 28.76
C ARG A 208 5.03 -13.51 29.25
N VAL A 209 4.74 -12.26 28.92
CA VAL A 209 5.57 -11.10 29.28
C VAL A 209 4.69 -9.97 29.77
N LYS A 210 5.23 -9.19 30.70
CA LYS A 210 4.54 -7.98 31.17
C LYS A 210 4.87 -6.82 30.22
N PRO A 211 3.87 -6.19 29.61
CA PRO A 211 4.08 -5.02 28.78
C PRO A 211 4.37 -3.79 29.64
N VAL A 212 5.00 -2.80 29.03
CA VAL A 212 5.20 -1.46 29.60
C VAL A 212 4.15 -0.53 28.98
N ASN A 213 3.49 0.30 29.78
CA ASN A 213 2.62 1.34 29.23
C ASN A 213 3.47 2.36 28.45
N TRP A 214 3.17 2.52 27.17
CA TRP A 214 3.72 3.59 26.36
C TRP A 214 2.85 4.85 26.46
N ASN A 215 1.52 4.68 26.36
CA ASN A 215 0.51 5.70 26.62
C ASN A 215 -0.79 5.02 27.13
N GLU A 216 -1.91 5.76 27.18
CA GLU A 216 -3.19 5.27 27.74
C GLU A 216 -3.82 4.10 26.95
N SER A 217 -3.53 3.99 25.65
CA SER A 217 -4.10 2.99 24.73
C SER A 217 -3.05 2.16 23.99
N THR A 218 -1.76 2.30 24.35
CA THR A 218 -0.65 1.61 23.68
C THR A 218 0.28 0.97 24.70
N LEU A 219 0.52 -0.32 24.51
CA LEU A 219 1.44 -1.13 25.28
C LEU A 219 2.70 -1.39 24.46
N LYS A 220 3.87 -1.31 25.09
CA LYS A 220 5.16 -1.64 24.48
C LYS A 220 5.69 -2.93 25.09
N VAL A 221 6.22 -3.81 24.25
CA VAL A 221 6.82 -5.08 24.68
C VAL A 221 7.95 -5.48 23.75
N ASN A 222 8.99 -6.12 24.28
CA ASN A 222 10.03 -6.71 23.44
C ASN A 222 9.51 -8.04 22.89
N ALA A 223 9.60 -8.21 21.56
CA ALA A 223 9.27 -9.47 20.92
C ALA A 223 10.23 -10.56 21.44
N PRO A 224 9.71 -11.65 22.03
CA PRO A 224 10.52 -12.79 22.43
C PRO A 224 11.04 -13.55 21.21
N ASP A 225 12.10 -14.34 21.38
CA ASP A 225 12.67 -15.13 20.28
C ASP A 225 11.74 -16.29 19.90
N PHE A 226 11.35 -16.36 18.64
CA PHE A 226 10.54 -17.44 18.06
C PHE A 226 11.15 -17.91 16.74
N THR A 227 10.95 -19.19 16.43
CA THR A 227 11.24 -19.73 15.10
C THR A 227 10.34 -19.08 14.05
N ALA A 228 10.80 -19.00 12.80
CA ALA A 228 10.03 -18.42 11.71
C ALA A 228 8.63 -19.04 11.58
N GLY A 229 7.63 -18.19 11.35
CA GLY A 229 6.22 -18.57 11.32
C GLY A 229 5.30 -17.60 12.04
N HIS A 230 4.00 -17.92 12.02
CA HIS A 230 2.97 -17.12 12.68
C HIS A 230 2.95 -17.38 14.19
N VAL A 231 2.91 -16.30 14.97
CA VAL A 231 2.80 -16.29 16.43
C VAL A 231 1.56 -15.47 16.80
N ILE A 232 0.67 -16.05 17.59
CA ILE A 232 -0.53 -15.36 18.07
C ILE A 232 -0.16 -14.56 19.33
N VAL A 233 -0.42 -13.27 19.31
CA VAL A 233 -0.24 -12.35 20.44
C VAL A 233 -1.59 -12.13 21.09
N THR A 234 -1.74 -12.54 22.34
CA THR A 234 -3.00 -12.41 23.10
C THR A 234 -2.77 -11.50 24.31
N LEU A 235 -3.59 -10.47 24.46
CA LEU A 235 -3.53 -9.58 25.61
C LEU A 235 -4.51 -10.04 26.68
N TYR A 236 -4.04 -10.09 27.91
CA TYR A 236 -4.82 -10.38 29.10
C TYR A 236 -4.84 -9.17 30.03
N SER A 237 -5.96 -8.98 30.72
CA SER A 237 -6.08 -8.05 31.84
C SER A 237 -6.83 -8.73 32.97
N LYS A 238 -6.20 -8.85 34.16
CA LYS A 238 -6.76 -9.59 35.31
C LYS A 238 -7.20 -11.02 34.96
N GLY A 239 -6.48 -11.68 34.04
CA GLY A 239 -6.78 -13.02 33.56
C GLY A 239 -7.85 -13.12 32.46
N LEU A 240 -8.51 -12.02 32.09
CA LEU A 240 -9.48 -11.99 30.99
C LEU A 240 -8.80 -11.60 29.67
N VAL A 241 -9.10 -12.34 28.59
CA VAL A 241 -8.65 -12.00 27.24
C VAL A 241 -9.28 -10.67 26.80
N LYS A 242 -8.43 -9.71 26.43
CA LYS A 242 -8.83 -8.42 25.86
C LYS A 242 -8.83 -8.41 24.34
N GLY A 243 -8.07 -9.31 23.73
CA GLY A 243 -8.10 -9.56 22.30
C GLY A 243 -6.87 -10.34 21.84
N SER A 244 -6.76 -10.55 20.54
CA SER A 244 -5.60 -11.23 19.95
C SER A 244 -5.26 -10.67 18.58
N ALA A 245 -4.00 -10.87 18.17
CA ALA A 245 -3.45 -10.49 16.88
C ALA A 245 -2.45 -11.54 16.40
N CYS A 246 -2.09 -11.52 15.10
CA CYS A 246 -1.06 -12.40 14.54
C CYS A 246 0.21 -11.59 14.24
N LEU A 247 1.36 -12.09 14.71
CA LEU A 247 2.70 -11.55 14.46
C LEU A 247 3.52 -12.58 13.67
N GLN A 248 4.18 -12.17 12.58
CA GLN A 248 4.97 -13.08 11.75
C GLN A 248 6.46 -12.97 12.05
N TYR A 249 7.08 -14.09 12.44
CA TYR A 249 8.52 -14.22 12.56
C TYR A 249 9.15 -14.67 11.24
N TYR A 250 10.29 -14.12 10.86
CA TYR A 250 11.01 -14.48 9.65
C TYR A 250 12.52 -14.56 9.89
N THR A 251 13.22 -15.44 9.17
CA THR A 251 14.69 -15.39 9.11
C THR A 251 15.13 -14.44 8.00
N ILE A 252 16.26 -13.75 8.21
CA ILE A 252 16.83 -12.84 7.21
C ILE A 252 17.10 -13.58 5.88
N MET A 253 17.54 -14.83 5.97
CA MET A 253 17.81 -15.65 4.79
C MET A 253 16.54 -16.05 4.03
N GLU A 254 15.45 -16.40 4.72
CA GLU A 254 14.14 -16.61 4.07
C GLU A 254 13.62 -15.32 3.44
N ASP A 255 13.83 -14.17 4.08
CA ASP A 255 13.42 -12.88 3.51
C ASP A 255 14.23 -12.58 2.25
N ILE A 256 15.57 -12.72 2.29
CA ILE A 256 16.43 -12.55 1.11
C ILE A 256 16.09 -13.57 0.02
N ALA A 257 15.90 -14.84 0.36
CA ALA A 257 15.53 -15.88 -0.61
C ALA A 257 14.15 -15.62 -1.22
N HIS A 258 13.19 -15.16 -0.42
CA HIS A 258 11.88 -14.73 -0.90
C HIS A 258 12.00 -13.58 -1.90
N PHE A 259 12.82 -12.57 -1.58
CA PHE A 259 13.09 -11.45 -2.49
C PHE A 259 13.81 -11.89 -3.77
N LEU A 260 14.79 -12.79 -3.67
CA LEU A 260 15.54 -13.31 -4.82
C LEU A 260 14.68 -14.24 -5.71
N GLN A 261 13.78 -15.02 -5.12
CA GLN A 261 12.83 -15.86 -5.87
C GLN A 261 11.73 -15.02 -6.55
N GLN A 262 11.35 -13.89 -5.97
CA GLN A 262 10.45 -12.91 -6.59
C GLN A 262 11.14 -12.09 -7.69
N ALA A 263 12.46 -12.11 -7.79
CA ALA A 263 13.19 -11.46 -8.87
C ALA A 263 13.01 -12.27 -10.16
N VAL A 264 11.98 -11.93 -10.93
CA VAL A 264 11.61 -12.58 -12.22
C VAL A 264 12.72 -12.43 -13.29
N ASP A 265 13.66 -11.50 -13.09
CA ASP A 265 14.77 -11.26 -14.00
C ASP A 265 16.02 -10.78 -13.22
N PRO A 266 17.10 -11.59 -13.17
CA PRO A 266 18.32 -11.25 -12.44
C PRO A 266 19.05 -10.03 -13.02
N VAL A 267 18.90 -9.74 -14.32
CA VAL A 267 19.47 -8.54 -14.94
C VAL A 267 18.70 -7.31 -14.49
N LYS A 268 17.37 -7.37 -14.37
CA LYS A 268 16.57 -6.26 -13.81
C LYS A 268 16.84 -6.00 -12.34
N PHE A 269 17.08 -7.04 -11.55
CA PHE A 269 17.50 -6.90 -10.16
C PHE A 269 18.85 -6.17 -10.03
N MET A 270 19.81 -6.53 -10.89
CA MET A 270 21.10 -5.83 -11.00
C MET A 270 20.93 -4.40 -11.54
N CYS A 271 20.03 -4.19 -12.51
CA CYS A 271 19.73 -2.85 -13.02
C CYS A 271 19.06 -1.98 -11.95
N GLN A 272 18.17 -2.49 -11.09
CA GLN A 272 17.60 -1.69 -10.00
C GLN A 272 18.67 -1.17 -9.03
N SER A 273 19.65 -2.02 -8.70
CA SER A 273 20.75 -1.63 -7.81
C SER A 273 21.75 -0.67 -8.47
N VAL A 274 22.00 -0.78 -9.78
CA VAL A 274 22.83 0.16 -10.55
C VAL A 274 22.07 1.48 -10.84
N ILE A 275 20.80 1.42 -11.20
CA ILE A 275 19.93 2.58 -11.44
C ILE A 275 19.76 3.40 -10.17
N GLN A 276 19.59 2.80 -8.99
CA GLN A 276 19.55 3.54 -7.72
C GLN A 276 20.84 4.34 -7.46
N ARG A 277 22.01 3.77 -7.77
CA ARG A 277 23.30 4.47 -7.67
C ARG A 277 23.43 5.59 -8.70
N THR A 278 22.90 5.41 -9.90
CA THR A 278 22.94 6.41 -10.98
C THR A 278 21.93 7.55 -10.73
N PHE A 279 20.78 7.24 -10.15
CA PHE A 279 19.78 8.22 -9.70
C PHE A 279 20.35 9.10 -8.59
N LEU A 280 21.04 8.51 -7.61
CA LEU A 280 21.74 9.28 -6.56
C LEU A 280 22.78 10.24 -7.17
N LEU A 281 23.59 9.76 -8.13
CA LEU A 281 24.58 10.59 -8.81
C LEU A 281 23.92 11.74 -9.61
N SER A 282 22.81 11.45 -10.30
CA SER A 282 22.06 12.48 -11.03
C SER A 282 21.53 13.54 -10.08
N CYS A 283 20.92 13.14 -8.95
CA CYS A 283 20.39 14.04 -7.93
C CYS A 283 21.48 14.91 -7.28
N ILE A 284 22.71 14.41 -7.16
CA ILE A 284 23.86 15.18 -6.65
C ILE A 284 24.34 16.22 -7.69
N LEU A 285 24.25 15.93 -8.98
CA LEU A 285 24.67 16.83 -10.08
C LEU A 285 23.60 17.86 -10.49
N ARG A 286 22.39 17.79 -9.90
CA ARG A 286 21.26 18.69 -10.15
C ARG A 286 21.58 20.20 -10.04
N PRO A 287 22.54 20.70 -9.23
CA PRO A 287 22.85 22.13 -9.21
C PRO A 287 23.63 22.62 -10.45
N SER A 288 24.22 21.72 -11.24
CA SER A 288 25.20 22.10 -12.28
C SER A 288 24.70 21.98 -13.72
N MET A 289 23.51 21.41 -13.96
CA MET A 289 22.97 21.22 -15.32
C MET A 289 21.66 21.97 -15.48
N GLY A 290 21.63 22.92 -16.42
CA GLY A 290 20.49 23.79 -16.68
C GLY A 290 19.19 23.03 -17.02
N CYS A 291 18.06 23.69 -16.77
CA CYS A 291 16.69 23.14 -16.82
C CYS A 291 16.27 22.40 -18.10
N GLU A 292 17.00 22.52 -19.21
CA GLU A 292 16.57 21.97 -20.50
C GLU A 292 17.03 20.53 -20.76
N ILE A 293 18.00 20.00 -20.02
CA ILE A 293 18.64 18.69 -20.30
C ILE A 293 18.07 17.56 -19.42
N TRP A 294 17.50 17.92 -18.26
CA TRP A 294 16.99 16.97 -17.27
C TRP A 294 15.82 16.07 -17.74
N PRO A 295 14.84 16.56 -18.53
CA PRO A 295 13.73 15.73 -19.01
C PRO A 295 14.20 14.64 -20.00
N VAL A 296 15.25 14.95 -20.77
CA VAL A 296 15.78 14.08 -21.82
C VAL A 296 16.60 12.93 -21.21
N LEU A 297 17.43 13.22 -20.21
CA LEU A 297 18.23 12.22 -19.51
C LEU A 297 17.38 11.25 -18.67
N CYS A 298 16.29 11.74 -18.08
CA CYS A 298 15.37 10.91 -17.30
C CYS A 298 14.59 9.92 -18.19
N CYS A 299 14.23 10.35 -19.41
CA CYS A 299 13.53 9.48 -20.37
C CYS A 299 14.42 8.35 -20.92
N SER A 300 15.69 8.62 -21.23
CA SER A 300 16.61 7.60 -21.76
C SER A 300 17.07 6.57 -20.72
N VAL A 301 17.03 6.91 -19.42
CA VAL A 301 17.31 5.96 -18.32
C VAL A 301 16.10 5.05 -18.02
N LEU A 302 14.87 5.52 -18.28
CA LEU A 302 13.64 4.76 -18.02
C LEU A 302 13.18 3.90 -19.21
N ASP A 303 13.61 4.21 -20.43
CA ASP A 303 13.21 3.52 -21.67
C ASP A 303 14.32 3.59 -22.75
N PRO A 304 15.27 2.63 -22.78
CA PRO A 304 16.46 2.70 -23.64
C PRO A 304 16.18 2.51 -25.15
N ASP A 305 14.98 2.05 -25.52
CA ASP A 305 14.64 1.70 -26.92
C ASP A 305 13.83 2.78 -27.66
N ARG A 306 13.62 3.97 -27.07
CA ARG A 306 12.88 5.06 -27.72
C ARG A 306 13.77 5.83 -28.72
N PRO A 307 13.42 5.91 -30.02
CA PRO A 307 14.19 6.70 -30.97
C PRO A 307 13.97 8.21 -30.73
N LEU A 308 15.06 8.93 -30.47
CA LEU A 308 15.11 10.38 -30.30
C LEU A 308 14.78 11.09 -31.63
N ARG A 309 13.67 11.85 -31.68
CA ARG A 309 13.38 12.80 -32.77
C ARG A 309 13.67 14.23 -32.31
N SER A 310 14.93 14.67 -32.38
CA SER A 310 15.27 16.09 -32.55
C SER A 310 16.73 16.26 -32.99
N PRO A 311 17.06 17.22 -33.88
CA PRO A 311 18.42 17.38 -34.44
C PRO A 311 19.45 17.98 -33.46
N THR A 312 19.01 18.46 -32.30
CA THR A 312 19.88 19.08 -31.27
C THR A 312 20.48 18.08 -30.29
N ALA A 313 20.15 16.78 -30.39
CA ALA A 313 20.63 15.72 -29.50
C ALA A 313 22.02 15.15 -29.86
N MET A 314 22.57 15.45 -31.04
CA MET A 314 23.87 14.89 -31.45
C MET A 314 25.06 15.52 -30.71
N ASP A 315 24.98 16.80 -30.34
CA ASP A 315 26.08 17.47 -29.61
C ASP A 315 26.15 17.04 -28.13
N THR A 316 25.04 16.56 -27.57
CA THR A 316 24.97 16.09 -26.18
C THR A 316 25.61 14.71 -25.99
N HIS A 317 25.55 13.84 -27.00
CA HIS A 317 26.20 12.52 -26.95
C HIS A 317 27.74 12.62 -26.96
N HIS A 318 28.30 13.58 -27.69
CA HIS A 318 29.75 13.78 -27.76
C HIS A 318 30.32 14.30 -26.41
N TRP A 319 29.56 15.15 -25.71
CA TRP A 319 29.94 15.65 -24.38
C TRP A 319 29.85 14.57 -23.29
N ILE A 320 28.82 13.73 -23.32
CA ILE A 320 28.61 12.68 -22.32
C ILE A 320 29.67 11.56 -22.46
N LEU A 321 30.05 11.18 -23.69
CA LEU A 321 31.10 10.18 -23.90
C LEU A 321 32.50 10.67 -23.48
N HIS A 322 32.81 11.95 -23.70
CA HIS A 322 34.11 12.50 -23.29
C HIS A 322 34.22 12.58 -21.75
N THR A 323 33.14 12.94 -21.06
CA THR A 323 33.12 13.02 -19.59
C THR A 323 33.15 11.65 -18.93
N TYR A 324 32.56 10.62 -19.57
CA TYR A 324 32.54 9.24 -19.05
C TYR A 324 33.89 8.52 -19.22
N MET A 325 34.64 8.84 -20.27
CA MET A 325 35.99 8.27 -20.49
C MET A 325 37.05 8.89 -19.58
N ASP A 326 36.95 10.18 -19.27
CA ASP A 326 37.90 10.87 -18.36
C ASP A 326 37.75 10.42 -16.89
N THR A 327 36.56 9.99 -16.46
CA THR A 327 36.34 9.48 -15.10
C THR A 327 36.73 8.02 -14.91
N THR A 328 36.87 7.24 -16.00
CA THR A 328 37.36 5.86 -15.94
C THR A 328 38.88 5.73 -15.99
N SER A 329 39.63 6.82 -16.22
CA SER A 329 41.09 6.76 -16.41
C SER A 329 41.94 7.18 -15.20
N SER A 330 41.34 7.60 -14.08
CA SER A 330 42.09 7.93 -12.87
C SER A 330 41.82 6.95 -11.72
N THR A 331 42.83 6.10 -11.47
CA THR A 331 43.13 5.34 -10.24
C THR A 331 42.42 4.01 -9.96
N PHE A 332 42.86 2.97 -10.67
CA PHE A 332 43.04 1.63 -10.08
C PHE A 332 44.49 1.16 -10.34
N SER A 333 45.42 1.59 -9.48
CA SER A 333 46.76 0.97 -9.40
C SER A 333 46.68 -0.21 -8.44
N TYR A 334 46.65 -1.41 -9.00
CA TYR A 334 46.89 -2.67 -8.28
C TYR A 334 48.35 -2.71 -7.79
N LYS A 335 48.56 -2.85 -6.47
CA LYS A 335 49.80 -3.43 -5.92
C LYS A 335 49.43 -4.74 -5.23
N SER A 336 49.77 -5.84 -5.88
CA SER A 336 49.73 -7.21 -5.37
C SER A 336 50.89 -7.46 -4.40
N PRO A 337 50.69 -8.18 -3.29
CA PRO A 337 51.77 -8.85 -2.58
C PRO A 337 51.87 -10.31 -3.06
N TRP A 338 53.11 -10.73 -3.32
CA TRP A 338 53.52 -12.12 -3.33
C TRP A 338 53.60 -12.65 -1.90
#